data_AF-A0A9D1WR56-F1
#
_entry.id   AF-A0A9D1WR56-F1
#
_cell.length_a   1.000
_cell.length_b   1.000
_cell.length_c   1.000
_cell.angle_alpha   90.00
_cell.angle_beta   90.00
_cell.angle_gamma   90.00
#
_symmetry.space_group_name_H-M   'P 1'
#
loop_
_entity.id
_entity.type
_entity.pdbx_description
1 polymer ?
#
loop_
_entity_poly.entity_id
_entity_poly.type
_entity_poly.pdbx_seq_one_letter_code
_entity_poly.pdbx_strand_id
1 'polypeptide(L)'
;MEDTGVFKTTTFGGFDKKSVLAYIDSLNEQQHQAQEEANVKLAEYAKAQESQLAHIRHLEAQLADQEGKWKAASQQLELERTQTRQALEQIASLEEKNRALEKQVSDGERELQIQLERCRQLQFKAESLDYKSKKYDAMSSQIGDALLDAKHNAEAIVAQAQRQAEEITAQAHTSMRQFQSELSTFKGDAARLRKSIEDILFVLNDRIDVMQEVVRQVEERFSLQEPEGSAAQPEAAGNLSEMESKPNP
;
A
#
# COMPACT_ATOMS: atom_id res chain seq x y z
N MET A 1 -91.45 76.88 -70.00
CA MET A 1 -92.32 77.32 -71.11
C MET A 1 -91.39 77.94 -72.14
N GLU A 2 -91.19 77.29 -73.28
CA GLU A 2 -90.43 77.87 -74.39
C GLU A 2 -91.27 79.01 -74.97
N ASP A 3 -90.79 80.23 -74.78
CA ASP A 3 -91.36 81.42 -75.40
C ASP A 3 -91.02 81.34 -76.90
N THR A 4 -91.91 80.71 -77.65
CA THR A 4 -91.79 80.61 -79.10
C THR A 4 -91.91 82.03 -79.67
N GLY A 5 -90.80 82.56 -80.20
CA GLY A 5 -90.64 83.94 -80.66
C GLY A 5 -91.52 84.31 -81.85
N VAL A 6 -92.83 84.43 -81.63
CA VAL A 6 -93.81 84.86 -82.63
C VAL A 6 -94.08 86.35 -82.44
N PHE A 7 -93.42 87.18 -83.23
CA PHE A 7 -93.57 88.64 -83.20
C PHE A 7 -94.76 89.09 -84.04
N LYS A 8 -95.60 90.00 -83.51
CA LYS A 8 -96.71 90.60 -84.28
C LYS A 8 -96.18 91.55 -85.35
N THR A 9 -96.61 91.38 -86.59
CA THR A 9 -96.30 92.27 -87.72
C THR A 9 -97.21 93.50 -87.73
N THR A 10 -96.61 94.68 -87.86
CA THR A 10 -97.32 95.96 -88.03
C THR A 10 -97.83 96.11 -89.47
N THR A 11 -98.85 96.96 -89.66
CA THR A 11 -99.63 97.15 -90.90
C THR A 11 -98.83 97.60 -92.14
N PHE A 12 -97.52 97.83 -92.00
CA PHE A 12 -96.61 98.15 -93.10
C PHE A 12 -95.33 97.29 -93.02
N GLY A 13 -95.49 95.97 -93.13
CA GLY A 13 -94.41 95.04 -93.50
C GLY A 13 -93.22 94.90 -92.54
N GLY A 14 -93.38 95.12 -91.23
CA GLY A 14 -92.30 94.97 -90.24
C GLY A 14 -92.78 94.48 -88.88
N PHE A 15 -91.89 93.92 -88.06
CA PHE A 15 -92.20 93.46 -86.71
C PHE A 15 -92.35 94.62 -85.72
N ASP A 16 -93.23 94.48 -84.73
CA ASP A 16 -93.38 95.44 -83.65
C ASP A 16 -92.07 95.57 -82.84
N LYS A 17 -91.41 96.72 -82.98
CA LYS A 17 -90.12 97.03 -82.37
C LYS A 17 -90.14 96.87 -80.84
N LYS A 18 -91.26 97.17 -80.17
CA LYS A 18 -91.37 97.03 -78.71
C LYS A 18 -91.37 95.56 -78.27
N SER A 19 -92.10 94.71 -78.99
CA SER A 19 -92.15 93.27 -78.74
C SER A 19 -90.81 92.58 -79.02
N VAL A 20 -90.10 92.98 -80.07
CA VAL A 20 -88.76 92.46 -80.40
C VAL A 20 -87.73 92.89 -79.36
N LEU A 21 -87.73 94.17 -78.94
CA LEU A 21 -86.83 94.64 -77.90
C LEU A 21 -87.10 93.98 -76.55
N ALA A 22 -88.37 93.83 -76.14
CA ALA A 22 -88.72 93.13 -74.89
C ALA A 22 -88.29 91.65 -74.89
N TYR A 23 -88.33 90.98 -76.04
CA TYR A 23 -87.81 89.62 -76.19
C TYR A 23 -86.28 89.57 -76.18
N ILE A 24 -85.60 90.53 -76.81
CA ILE A 24 -84.14 90.65 -76.73
C ILE A 24 -83.71 90.91 -75.28
N ASP A 25 -84.43 91.78 -74.58
CA ASP A 25 -84.19 92.08 -73.17
C ASP A 25 -84.44 90.85 -72.29
N SER A 26 -85.53 90.10 -72.51
CA SER A 26 -85.80 88.86 -71.77
C SER A 26 -84.82 87.72 -72.10
N LEU A 27 -84.37 87.63 -73.34
CA LEU A 27 -83.35 86.66 -73.78
C LEU A 27 -81.98 87.00 -73.19
N ASN A 28 -81.62 88.28 -73.15
CA ASN A 28 -80.39 88.76 -72.51
C ASN A 28 -80.43 88.51 -70.99
N GLU A 29 -81.59 88.75 -70.35
CA GLU A 29 -81.81 88.45 -68.93
C GLU A 29 -81.69 86.93 -68.67
N GLN A 30 -82.30 86.08 -69.52
CA GLN A 30 -82.15 84.63 -69.42
C GLN A 30 -80.72 84.15 -69.65
N GLN A 31 -79.99 84.74 -70.62
CA GLN A 31 -78.58 84.43 -70.82
C GLN A 31 -77.73 84.85 -69.62
N HIS A 32 -78.00 86.03 -69.06
CA HIS A 32 -77.33 86.50 -67.86
C HIS A 32 -77.58 85.56 -66.68
N GLN A 33 -78.84 85.19 -66.43
CA GLN A 33 -79.22 84.24 -65.38
C GLN A 33 -78.59 82.85 -65.59
N ALA A 34 -78.63 82.31 -66.82
CA ALA A 34 -78.00 81.03 -67.14
C ALA A 34 -76.47 81.07 -66.96
N GLN A 35 -75.84 82.20 -67.28
CA GLN A 35 -74.40 82.40 -67.10
C GLN A 35 -74.03 82.56 -65.63
N GLU A 36 -74.86 83.23 -64.82
CA GLU A 36 -74.70 83.29 -63.37
C GLU A 36 -74.87 81.91 -62.73
N GLU A 37 -75.90 81.14 -63.10
CA GLU A 37 -76.09 79.77 -62.61
C GLU A 37 -74.93 78.85 -62.99
N ALA A 38 -74.41 78.94 -64.23
CA ALA A 38 -73.25 78.18 -64.67
C ALA A 38 -71.99 78.58 -63.87
N ASN A 39 -71.79 79.87 -63.60
CA ASN A 39 -70.68 80.37 -62.80
C ASN A 39 -70.78 79.88 -61.34
N VAL A 40 -71.98 79.86 -60.75
CA VAL A 40 -72.21 79.31 -59.40
C VAL A 40 -71.87 77.83 -59.35
N LYS A 41 -72.36 77.03 -60.31
CA LYS A 41 -72.03 75.60 -60.39
C LYS A 41 -70.53 75.35 -60.58
N LEU A 42 -69.87 76.13 -61.45
CA LEU A 42 -68.41 76.04 -61.63
C LEU A 42 -67.65 76.34 -60.32
N ALA A 43 -68.09 77.34 -59.56
CA ALA A 43 -67.49 77.66 -58.27
C ALA A 43 -67.73 76.57 -57.22
N GLU A 44 -68.91 75.94 -57.21
CA GLU A 44 -69.21 74.79 -56.34
C GLU A 44 -68.38 73.57 -56.70
N TYR A 45 -68.25 73.25 -58.00
CA TYR A 45 -67.38 72.16 -58.47
C TYR A 45 -65.91 72.41 -58.13
N ALA A 46 -65.42 73.65 -58.29
CA ALA A 46 -64.06 74.01 -57.92
C ALA A 46 -63.81 73.80 -56.42
N LYS A 47 -64.74 74.23 -55.55
CA LYS A 47 -64.66 74.00 -54.10
C LYS A 47 -64.73 72.52 -53.74
N ALA A 48 -65.61 71.75 -54.38
CA ALA A 48 -65.71 70.31 -54.16
C ALA A 48 -64.43 69.58 -54.59
N GLN A 49 -63.85 69.96 -55.73
CA GLN A 49 -62.59 69.41 -56.23
C GLN A 49 -61.43 69.74 -55.28
N GLU A 50 -61.34 70.97 -54.78
CA GLU A 50 -60.32 71.37 -53.81
C GLU A 50 -60.42 70.59 -52.50
N SER A 51 -61.65 70.39 -51.98
CA SER A 51 -61.92 69.56 -50.80
C SER A 51 -61.50 68.09 -51.01
N GLN A 52 -61.83 67.51 -52.17
CA GLN A 52 -61.41 66.15 -52.51
C GLN A 52 -59.89 66.03 -52.62
N LEU A 53 -59.21 66.99 -53.24
CA LEU A 53 -57.75 67.04 -53.34
C LEU A 53 -57.10 67.13 -51.95
N ALA A 54 -57.67 67.93 -51.05
CA ALA A 54 -57.21 68.03 -49.66
C ALA A 54 -57.39 66.69 -48.92
N HIS A 55 -58.50 65.99 -49.14
CA HIS A 55 -58.74 64.67 -48.55
C HIS A 55 -57.77 63.61 -49.09
N ILE A 56 -57.51 63.58 -50.40
CA ILE A 56 -56.53 62.68 -51.02
C ILE A 56 -55.15 62.91 -50.42
N ARG A 57 -54.70 64.17 -50.32
CA ARG A 57 -53.41 64.50 -49.69
C ARG A 57 -53.33 64.05 -48.24
N HIS A 58 -54.43 64.14 -47.50
CA HIS A 58 -54.48 63.65 -46.12
C HIS A 58 -54.34 62.13 -46.06
N LEU A 59 -55.05 61.39 -46.92
CA LEU A 59 -54.94 59.93 -47.00
C LEU A 59 -53.55 59.48 -47.45
N GLU A 60 -52.93 60.16 -48.42
CA GLU A 60 -51.56 59.92 -48.85
C GLU A 60 -50.56 60.10 -47.69
N ALA A 61 -50.73 61.17 -46.90
CA ALA A 61 -49.89 61.40 -45.72
C ALA A 61 -50.10 60.32 -44.65
N GLN A 62 -51.33 59.88 -44.43
CA GLN A 62 -51.62 58.78 -43.50
C GLN A 62 -51.03 57.45 -43.98
N LEU A 63 -51.11 57.14 -45.28
CA LEU A 63 -50.51 55.94 -45.86
C LEU A 63 -48.99 55.97 -45.71
N ALA A 64 -48.34 57.10 -45.98
CA ALA A 64 -46.90 57.24 -45.80
C ALA A 64 -46.47 57.05 -44.33
N ASP A 65 -47.22 57.59 -43.37
CA ASP A 65 -46.96 57.40 -41.93
C ASP A 65 -47.15 55.94 -41.51
N GLN A 66 -48.21 55.27 -41.97
CA GLN A 66 -48.46 53.85 -41.73
C GLN A 66 -47.36 52.98 -42.32
N GLU A 67 -46.95 53.21 -43.57
CA GLU A 67 -45.83 52.49 -44.20
C GLU A 67 -44.52 52.67 -43.42
N GLY A 68 -44.26 53.87 -42.89
CA GLY A 68 -43.12 54.13 -42.02
C GLY A 68 -43.15 53.26 -40.75
N LYS A 69 -44.31 53.19 -40.08
CA LYS A 69 -44.51 52.35 -38.89
C LYS A 69 -44.36 50.87 -39.21
N TRP A 70 -44.92 50.39 -40.32
CA TRP A 70 -44.78 49.00 -40.75
C TRP A 70 -43.33 48.62 -41.04
N LYS A 71 -42.56 49.50 -41.70
CA LYS A 71 -41.13 49.28 -41.95
C LYS A 71 -40.34 49.23 -40.65
N ALA A 72 -40.59 50.16 -39.72
CA ALA A 72 -39.92 50.17 -38.42
C ALA A 72 -40.23 48.90 -37.61
N ALA A 73 -41.50 48.50 -37.55
CA ALA A 73 -41.93 47.29 -36.86
C ALA A 73 -41.33 46.02 -37.50
N SER A 74 -41.27 45.95 -38.84
CA SER A 74 -40.65 44.82 -39.55
C SER A 74 -39.15 44.74 -39.27
N GLN A 75 -38.44 45.86 -39.20
CA GLN A 75 -37.02 45.90 -38.87
C GLN A 75 -36.76 45.46 -37.41
N GLN A 76 -37.60 45.89 -36.48
CA GLN A 76 -37.52 45.46 -35.08
C GLN A 76 -37.76 43.95 -34.94
N LEU A 77 -38.78 43.41 -35.61
CA LEU A 77 -39.07 41.99 -35.57
C LEU A 77 -37.90 41.15 -36.11
N GLU A 78 -37.26 41.58 -37.20
CA GLU A 78 -36.08 40.89 -37.73
C GLU A 78 -34.88 40.98 -36.77
N LEU A 79 -34.67 42.14 -36.13
CA LEU A 79 -33.64 42.28 -35.10
C LEU A 79 -33.89 41.32 -33.93
N GLU A 80 -35.10 41.28 -33.39
CA GLU A 80 -35.47 40.37 -32.30
C GLU A 80 -35.32 38.90 -32.68
N ARG A 81 -35.67 38.53 -33.93
CA ARG A 81 -35.46 37.17 -34.45
C ARG A 81 -33.99 36.80 -34.49
N THR A 82 -33.12 37.70 -34.96
CA THR A 82 -31.67 37.44 -34.99
C THR A 82 -31.10 37.31 -33.58
N GLN A 83 -31.52 38.17 -32.65
CA GLN A 83 -31.11 38.10 -31.24
C GLN A 83 -31.59 36.80 -30.58
N THR A 84 -32.84 36.42 -30.82
CA THR A 84 -33.42 35.16 -30.29
C THR A 84 -32.63 33.96 -30.81
N ARG A 85 -32.28 33.96 -32.10
CA ARG A 85 -31.45 32.89 -32.68
C ARG A 85 -30.07 32.81 -32.04
N GLN A 86 -29.39 33.94 -31.86
CA GLN A 86 -28.10 33.99 -31.19
C GLN A 86 -28.18 33.51 -29.74
N ALA A 87 -29.23 33.90 -29.00
CA ALA A 87 -29.46 33.45 -27.64
C ALA A 87 -29.67 31.92 -27.58
N LEU A 88 -30.44 31.35 -28.50
CA LEU A 88 -30.65 29.90 -28.60
C LEU A 88 -29.35 29.14 -28.91
N GLU A 89 -28.51 29.67 -29.81
CA GLU A 89 -27.19 29.10 -30.11
C GLU A 89 -26.26 29.14 -28.88
N GLN A 90 -26.29 30.23 -28.12
CA GLN A 90 -25.53 30.35 -26.86
C GLN A 90 -26.03 29.38 -25.79
N ILE A 91 -27.35 29.24 -25.63
CA ILE A 91 -27.96 28.27 -24.70
C ILE A 91 -27.52 26.85 -25.06
N ALA A 92 -27.61 26.47 -26.33
CA ALA A 92 -27.17 25.15 -26.78
C ALA A 92 -25.68 24.90 -26.48
N SER A 93 -24.82 25.90 -26.70
CA SER A 93 -23.39 25.79 -26.37
C SER A 93 -23.14 25.66 -24.86
N LEU A 94 -23.89 26.39 -24.04
CA LEU A 94 -23.79 26.29 -22.58
C LEU A 94 -24.30 24.94 -22.05
N GLU A 95 -25.38 24.41 -22.63
CA GLU A 95 -25.89 23.08 -22.29
C GLU A 95 -24.86 21.98 -22.63
N GLU A 96 -24.19 22.08 -23.78
CA GLU A 96 -23.14 21.13 -24.15
C GLU A 96 -21.94 21.19 -23.19
N LYS A 97 -21.51 22.41 -22.82
CA LYS A 97 -20.44 22.61 -21.81
C LYS A 97 -20.84 22.07 -20.45
N ASN A 98 -22.09 22.29 -20.00
CA ASN A 98 -22.57 21.76 -18.73
C ASN A 98 -22.56 20.23 -18.74
N ARG A 99 -23.05 19.59 -19.81
CA ARG A 99 -22.98 18.12 -19.94
C ARG A 99 -21.54 17.60 -19.91
N ALA A 100 -20.62 18.30 -20.56
CA ALA A 100 -19.20 17.93 -20.53
C ALA A 100 -18.61 18.04 -19.12
N LEU A 101 -18.94 19.11 -18.39
CA LEU A 101 -18.50 19.32 -17.00
C LEU A 101 -19.10 18.28 -16.06
N GLU A 102 -20.40 17.98 -16.18
CA GLU A 102 -21.06 16.93 -15.39
C GLU A 102 -20.38 15.57 -15.59
N LYS A 103 -20.05 15.23 -16.85
CA LYS A 103 -19.31 14.01 -17.14
C LYS A 103 -17.92 14.02 -16.52
N GLN A 104 -17.18 15.13 -16.63
CA GLN A 104 -15.84 15.26 -16.04
C GLN A 104 -15.88 15.13 -14.51
N VAL A 105 -16.89 15.71 -13.86
CA VAL A 105 -17.11 15.55 -12.42
C VAL A 105 -17.38 14.09 -12.07
N SER A 106 -18.29 13.43 -12.79
CA SER A 106 -18.60 12.01 -12.57
C SER A 106 -17.39 11.08 -12.76
N ASP A 107 -16.60 11.31 -13.81
CA ASP A 107 -15.37 10.55 -14.08
C ASP A 107 -14.34 10.80 -12.96
N GLY A 108 -14.18 12.05 -12.50
CA GLY A 108 -13.31 12.42 -11.40
C GLY A 108 -13.73 11.81 -10.05
N GLU A 109 -15.02 11.77 -9.75
CA GLU A 109 -15.56 11.10 -8.56
C GLU A 109 -15.27 9.61 -8.56
N ARG A 110 -15.41 8.96 -9.72
CA ARG A 110 -15.08 7.54 -9.89
C ARG A 110 -13.59 7.28 -9.69
N GLU A 111 -12.73 8.11 -10.27
CA GLU A 111 -11.28 8.01 -10.06
C GLU A 111 -10.90 8.20 -8.59
N LEU A 112 -11.51 9.18 -7.92
CA LEU A 112 -11.29 9.43 -6.50
C LEU A 112 -11.67 8.20 -5.65
N GLN A 113 -12.80 7.56 -5.95
CA GLN A 113 -13.23 6.36 -5.26
C GLN A 113 -12.23 5.20 -5.43
N ILE A 114 -11.72 5.00 -6.65
CA ILE A 114 -10.69 3.98 -6.94
C ILE A 114 -9.42 4.28 -6.12
N GLN A 115 -8.99 5.53 -6.05
CA GLN A 115 -7.81 5.89 -5.28
C GLN A 115 -8.01 5.72 -3.77
N LEU A 116 -9.20 6.04 -3.24
CA LEU A 116 -9.53 5.80 -1.83
C LEU A 116 -9.47 4.30 -1.48
N GLU A 117 -10.02 3.43 -2.33
CA GLU A 117 -9.92 1.99 -2.13
C GLU A 117 -8.46 1.50 -2.18
N ARG A 118 -7.67 2.02 -3.12
CA ARG A 118 -6.24 1.71 -3.22
C ARG A 118 -5.47 2.17 -1.98
N CYS A 119 -5.74 3.37 -1.47
CA CYS A 119 -5.15 3.89 -0.24
C CYS A 119 -5.52 3.00 0.96
N ARG A 120 -6.77 2.56 1.06
CA ARG A 120 -7.22 1.64 2.11
C ARG A 120 -6.49 0.29 2.04
N GLN A 121 -6.30 -0.26 0.85
CA GLN A 121 -5.53 -1.50 0.66
C GLN A 121 -4.06 -1.32 1.03
N LEU A 122 -3.45 -0.20 0.66
CA LEU A 122 -2.06 0.11 1.01
C LEU A 122 -1.89 0.30 2.51
N GLN A 123 -2.82 0.98 3.17
CA GLN A 123 -2.83 1.13 4.62
C GLN A 123 -2.89 -0.24 5.32
N PHE A 124 -3.79 -1.13 4.88
CA PHE A 124 -3.87 -2.47 5.44
C PHE A 124 -2.56 -3.27 5.24
N LYS A 125 -1.91 -3.14 4.08
CA LYS A 125 -0.59 -3.75 3.84
C LYS A 125 0.49 -3.17 4.74
N ALA A 126 0.50 -1.85 4.95
CA ALA A 126 1.46 -1.20 5.83
C ALA A 126 1.28 -1.65 7.29
N GLU A 127 0.05 -1.69 7.79
CA GLU A 127 -0.28 -2.21 9.13
C GLU A 127 0.10 -3.69 9.28
N SER A 128 -0.13 -4.51 8.26
CA SER A 128 0.28 -5.92 8.26
C SER A 128 1.80 -6.09 8.31
N LEU A 129 2.55 -5.26 7.58
CA LEU A 129 4.02 -5.28 7.61
C LEU A 129 4.57 -4.78 8.94
N ASP A 130 4.00 -3.72 9.51
CA ASP A 130 4.37 -3.21 10.84
C ASP A 130 4.13 -4.27 11.93
N TYR A 131 2.99 -4.95 11.89
CA TYR A 131 2.70 -6.06 12.79
C TYR A 131 3.73 -7.20 12.66
N LYS A 132 4.08 -7.58 11.42
CA LYS A 132 5.11 -8.60 11.19
C LYS A 132 6.48 -8.15 11.71
N SER A 133 6.88 -6.91 11.45
CA SER A 133 8.15 -6.34 11.94
C SER A 133 8.23 -6.45 13.46
N LYS A 134 7.22 -5.97 14.17
CA LYS A 134 7.16 -6.04 15.64
C LYS A 134 7.25 -7.48 16.15
N LYS A 135 6.63 -8.44 15.46
CA LYS A 135 6.72 -9.85 15.82
C LYS A 135 8.13 -10.41 15.59
N TYR A 136 8.80 -10.03 14.51
CA TYR A 136 10.19 -10.41 14.25
C TYR A 136 11.15 -9.77 15.25
N ASP A 137 10.94 -8.51 15.63
CA ASP A 137 11.75 -7.83 16.64
C ASP A 137 11.61 -8.51 18.01
N ALA A 138 10.37 -8.83 18.41
CA ALA A 138 10.12 -9.57 19.64
C ALA A 138 10.75 -10.98 19.63
N MET A 139 10.62 -11.71 18.53
CA MET A 139 11.24 -13.03 18.37
C MET A 139 12.78 -12.93 18.38
N SER A 140 13.35 -11.90 17.76
CA SER A 140 14.79 -11.65 17.76
C SER A 140 15.31 -11.36 19.16
N SER A 141 14.57 -10.58 19.96
CA SER A 141 14.89 -10.34 21.37
C SER A 141 14.87 -11.65 22.17
N GLN A 142 13.82 -12.47 22.02
CA GLN A 142 13.72 -13.76 22.71
C GLN A 142 14.86 -14.72 22.34
N ILE A 143 15.27 -14.74 21.07
CA ILE A 143 16.43 -15.53 20.63
C ILE A 143 17.71 -14.98 21.25
N GLY A 144 17.87 -13.65 21.32
CA GLY A 144 18.99 -13.00 21.98
C GLY A 144 19.11 -13.40 23.46
N ASP A 145 17.99 -13.34 24.19
CA ASP A 145 17.92 -13.74 25.60
C ASP A 145 18.26 -15.23 25.78
N ALA A 146 17.66 -16.11 24.97
CA ALA A 146 17.94 -17.55 25.01
C ALA A 146 19.41 -17.87 24.69
N LEU A 147 20.04 -17.11 23.79
CA LEU A 147 21.45 -17.27 23.45
C LEU A 147 22.36 -16.83 24.59
N LEU A 148 22.01 -15.74 25.29
CA LEU A 148 22.72 -15.29 26.49
C LEU A 148 22.59 -16.30 27.63
N ASP A 149 21.39 -16.82 27.87
CA ASP A 149 21.15 -17.86 28.89
C ASP A 149 21.92 -19.15 28.56
N ALA A 150 21.88 -19.59 27.30
CA ALA A 150 22.63 -20.76 26.85
C ALA A 150 24.14 -20.57 27.01
N LYS A 151 24.66 -19.37 26.67
CA LYS A 151 26.07 -19.02 26.86
C LYS A 151 26.44 -19.05 28.34
N HIS A 152 25.66 -18.43 29.20
CA HIS A 152 25.92 -18.40 30.64
C HIS A 152 25.91 -19.80 31.25
N ASN A 153 24.93 -20.63 30.85
CA ASN A 153 24.85 -22.01 31.29
C ASN A 153 26.04 -22.84 30.79
N ALA A 154 26.46 -22.67 29.53
CA ALA A 154 27.64 -23.33 29.00
C ALA A 154 28.93 -22.91 29.76
N GLU A 155 29.10 -21.62 30.05
CA GLU A 155 30.20 -21.10 30.86
C GLU A 155 30.20 -21.71 32.27
N ALA A 156 29.02 -21.81 32.91
CA ALA A 156 28.86 -22.43 34.22
C ALA A 156 29.23 -23.93 34.19
N ILE A 157 28.77 -24.68 33.19
CA ILE A 157 29.10 -26.10 33.00
C ILE A 157 30.61 -26.27 32.81
N VAL A 158 31.24 -25.44 31.98
CA VAL A 158 32.69 -25.49 31.74
C VAL A 158 33.45 -25.17 33.03
N ALA A 159 33.06 -24.13 33.76
CA ALA A 159 33.69 -23.76 35.03
C ALA A 159 33.53 -24.86 36.09
N GLN A 160 32.36 -25.50 36.16
CA GLN A 160 32.11 -26.61 37.07
C GLN A 160 32.96 -27.84 36.70
N ALA A 161 33.03 -28.18 35.41
CA ALA A 161 33.86 -29.29 34.92
C ALA A 161 35.35 -29.05 35.20
N GLN A 162 35.83 -27.80 35.04
CA GLN A 162 37.20 -27.43 35.40
C GLN A 162 37.48 -27.62 36.89
N ARG A 163 36.61 -27.11 37.77
CA ARG A 163 36.75 -27.31 39.22
C ARG A 163 36.75 -28.79 39.61
N GLN A 164 35.85 -29.59 39.03
CA GLN A 164 35.81 -31.03 39.30
C GLN A 164 37.08 -31.73 38.83
N ALA A 165 37.62 -31.35 37.66
CA ALA A 165 38.89 -31.89 37.19
C ALA A 165 40.07 -31.48 38.10
N GLU A 166 40.13 -30.24 38.56
CA GLU A 166 41.12 -29.76 39.53
C GLU A 166 41.01 -30.51 40.86
N GLU A 167 39.79 -30.75 41.34
CA GLU A 167 39.56 -31.49 42.58
C GLU A 167 39.99 -32.96 42.44
N ILE A 168 39.60 -33.63 41.35
CA ILE A 168 40.01 -35.01 41.06
C ILE A 168 41.53 -35.11 40.96
N THR A 169 42.20 -34.18 40.26
CA THR A 169 43.66 -34.19 40.14
C THR A 169 44.35 -33.93 41.48
N ALA A 170 43.83 -33.02 42.31
CA ALA A 170 44.34 -32.77 43.66
C ALA A 170 44.16 -33.98 44.58
N GLN A 171 43.00 -34.64 44.53
CA GLN A 171 42.72 -35.88 45.25
C GLN A 171 43.66 -36.99 44.79
N ALA A 172 43.82 -37.19 43.48
CA ALA A 172 44.74 -38.19 42.91
C ALA A 172 46.19 -37.95 43.34
N HIS A 173 46.66 -36.69 43.36
CA HIS A 173 47.99 -36.35 43.88
C HIS A 173 48.13 -36.66 45.37
N THR A 174 47.10 -36.40 46.17
CA THR A 174 47.12 -36.68 47.61
C THR A 174 47.15 -38.18 47.87
N SER A 175 46.30 -38.95 47.19
CA SER A 175 46.31 -40.42 47.25
C SER A 175 47.66 -40.99 46.79
N MET A 176 48.26 -40.43 45.73
CA MET A 176 49.60 -40.86 45.28
C MET A 176 50.68 -40.62 46.34
N ARG A 177 50.64 -39.46 47.04
CA ARG A 177 51.59 -39.19 48.14
C ARG A 177 51.37 -40.15 49.31
N GLN A 178 50.12 -40.44 49.67
CA GLN A 178 49.80 -41.42 50.71
C GLN A 178 50.33 -42.80 50.33
N PHE A 179 50.04 -43.26 49.10
CA PHE A 179 50.56 -44.53 48.59
C PHE A 179 52.10 -44.57 48.59
N GLN A 180 52.78 -43.49 48.18
CA GLN A 180 54.24 -43.42 48.22
C GLN A 180 54.78 -43.51 49.66
N SER A 181 54.10 -42.88 50.61
CA SER A 181 54.44 -42.98 52.04
C SER A 181 54.27 -44.41 52.55
N GLU A 182 53.14 -45.06 52.25
CA GLU A 182 52.84 -46.44 52.62
C GLU A 182 53.86 -47.42 52.01
N LEU A 183 54.22 -47.22 50.75
CA LEU A 183 55.25 -48.00 50.06
C LEU A 183 56.62 -47.84 50.73
N SER A 184 56.94 -46.63 51.19
CA SER A 184 58.19 -46.37 51.91
C SER A 184 58.20 -47.07 53.28
N THR A 185 57.10 -47.04 54.03
CA THR A 185 56.97 -47.79 55.29
C THR A 185 57.07 -49.28 55.05
N PHE A 186 56.36 -49.81 54.04
CA PHE A 186 56.43 -51.23 53.67
C PHE A 186 57.85 -51.66 53.29
N LYS A 187 58.58 -50.85 52.53
CA LYS A 187 60.00 -51.11 52.21
C LYS A 187 60.86 -51.14 53.48
N GLY A 188 60.60 -50.23 54.42
CA GLY A 188 61.26 -50.21 55.73
C GLY A 188 60.97 -51.48 56.53
N ASP A 189 59.72 -51.91 56.58
CA ASP A 189 59.29 -53.13 57.27
C ASP A 189 59.87 -54.39 56.61
N ALA A 190 59.92 -54.44 55.28
CA ALA A 190 60.57 -55.51 54.53
C ALA A 190 62.08 -55.58 54.83
N ALA A 191 62.76 -54.44 54.95
CA ALA A 191 64.17 -54.38 55.35
C ALA A 191 64.38 -54.87 56.80
N ARG A 192 63.46 -54.50 57.72
CA ARG A 192 63.47 -55.00 59.10
C ARG A 192 63.23 -56.51 59.16
N LEU A 193 62.28 -57.02 58.36
CA LEU A 193 62.00 -58.45 58.26
C LEU A 193 63.24 -59.20 57.73
N ARG A 194 63.89 -58.69 56.68
CA ARG A 194 65.13 -59.27 56.18
C ARG A 194 66.20 -59.31 57.26
N LYS A 195 66.41 -58.21 57.99
CA LYS A 195 67.37 -58.17 59.11
C LYS A 195 67.02 -59.18 60.20
N SER A 196 65.74 -59.29 60.55
CA SER A 196 65.26 -60.30 61.51
C SER A 196 65.52 -61.73 61.03
N ILE A 197 65.29 -62.02 59.75
CA ILE A 197 65.63 -63.33 59.16
C ILE A 197 67.15 -63.58 59.21
N GLU A 198 67.97 -62.57 58.91
CA GLU A 198 69.42 -62.64 58.99
C GLU A 198 69.90 -62.89 60.43
N ASP A 199 69.30 -62.20 61.41
CA ASP A 199 69.54 -62.41 62.85
C ASP A 199 69.10 -63.83 63.29
N ILE A 200 67.93 -64.31 62.82
CA ILE A 200 67.46 -65.69 63.09
C ILE A 200 68.43 -66.71 62.48
N LEU A 201 68.85 -66.52 61.23
CA LEU A 201 69.81 -67.41 60.57
C LEU A 201 71.15 -67.44 61.30
N PHE A 202 71.61 -66.29 61.81
CA PHE A 202 72.81 -66.22 62.65
C PHE A 202 72.65 -67.05 63.93
N VAL A 203 71.54 -66.89 64.67
CA VAL A 203 71.23 -67.69 65.87
C VAL A 203 71.10 -69.18 65.54
N LEU A 204 70.54 -69.51 64.36
CA LEU A 204 70.39 -70.89 63.91
C LEU A 204 71.75 -71.52 63.59
N ASN A 205 72.64 -70.75 62.97
CA ASN A 205 74.01 -71.16 62.69
C ASN A 205 74.80 -71.37 64.00
N ASP A 206 74.72 -70.41 64.93
CA ASP A 206 75.31 -70.53 66.26
C ASP A 206 74.78 -71.76 67.04
N ARG A 207 73.48 -72.06 66.94
CA ARG A 207 72.92 -73.30 67.50
C ARG A 207 73.39 -74.56 66.79
N ILE A 208 73.57 -74.54 65.46
CA ILE A 208 74.15 -75.66 64.71
C ILE A 208 75.59 -75.87 65.16
N ASP A 209 76.38 -74.82 65.35
CA ASP A 209 77.74 -74.90 65.87
C ASP A 209 77.76 -75.50 67.29
N VAL A 210 76.84 -75.06 68.16
CA VAL A 210 76.66 -75.67 69.50
C VAL A 210 76.24 -77.14 69.39
N MET A 211 75.33 -77.49 68.48
CA MET A 211 74.94 -78.89 68.25
C MET A 211 76.10 -79.72 67.71
N GLN A 212 76.91 -79.18 66.79
CA GLN A 212 78.12 -79.82 66.27
C GLN A 212 79.15 -80.02 67.38
N GLU A 213 79.32 -79.05 68.28
CA GLU A 213 80.19 -79.18 69.45
C GLU A 213 79.67 -80.22 70.44
N VAL A 214 78.34 -80.30 70.67
CA VAL A 214 77.73 -81.36 71.48
C VAL A 214 77.90 -82.72 70.82
N VAL A 215 77.73 -82.84 69.50
CA VAL A 215 78.00 -84.07 68.75
C VAL A 215 79.47 -84.45 68.87
N ARG A 216 80.40 -83.50 68.74
CA ARG A 216 81.84 -83.70 68.93
C ARG A 216 82.17 -84.21 70.34
N GLN A 217 81.52 -83.66 71.37
CA GLN A 217 81.67 -84.12 72.75
C GLN A 217 81.07 -85.51 72.99
N VAL A 218 80.03 -85.89 72.24
CA VAL A 218 79.48 -87.26 72.26
C VAL A 218 80.41 -88.22 71.53
N GLU A 219 80.98 -87.85 70.38
CA GLU A 219 82.00 -88.63 69.66
C GLU A 219 83.29 -88.82 70.51
N GLU A 220 83.73 -87.79 71.24
CA GLU A 220 84.82 -87.89 72.22
C GLU A 220 84.50 -88.82 73.40
N ARG A 221 83.22 -88.99 73.76
CA ARG A 221 82.78 -89.93 74.81
C ARG A 221 82.63 -91.38 74.31
N PHE A 222 82.37 -91.58 73.02
CA PHE A 222 82.27 -92.92 72.42
C PHE A 222 83.62 -93.48 71.94
N SER A 223 84.70 -92.69 71.94
CA SER A 223 86.03 -93.10 71.46
C SER A 223 86.99 -93.66 72.53
N LEU A 224 86.55 -93.84 73.79
CA LEU A 224 87.40 -94.31 74.89
C LEU A 224 86.92 -95.60 75.59
N GLN A 225 86.12 -96.42 74.91
CA GLN A 225 85.78 -97.77 75.40
C GLN A 225 85.58 -98.74 74.23
N GLU A 226 86.66 -99.42 73.81
CA GLU A 226 86.58 -100.64 72.99
C GLU A 226 87.06 -101.86 73.80
N PRO A 227 86.63 -103.08 73.41
CA PRO A 227 87.61 -103.91 72.72
C PRO A 227 87.06 -104.77 71.56
N GLU A 228 87.88 -104.81 70.50
CA GLU A 228 88.19 -105.87 69.53
C GLU A 228 87.15 -106.96 69.14
N GLY A 229 86.86 -107.03 67.83
CA GLY A 229 86.29 -108.18 67.14
C GLY A 229 86.53 -108.11 65.62
N SER A 230 87.24 -109.10 65.09
CA SER A 230 87.81 -109.19 63.73
C SER A 230 86.85 -109.69 62.63
N ALA A 231 87.14 -109.25 61.39
CA ALA A 231 86.92 -109.88 60.06
C ALA A 231 85.53 -109.82 59.38
N ALA A 232 85.49 -109.14 58.21
CA ALA A 232 85.21 -109.68 56.86
C ALA A 232 84.45 -108.70 55.92
N GLN A 233 84.94 -108.57 54.68
CA GLN A 233 84.29 -108.03 53.46
C GLN A 233 83.03 -108.87 53.05
N PRO A 234 82.28 -108.61 51.93
CA PRO A 234 82.32 -107.57 50.87
C PRO A 234 80.93 -106.98 50.44
N GLU A 235 80.92 -106.09 49.42
CA GLU A 235 79.96 -105.95 48.28
C GLU A 235 78.43 -105.72 48.54
N ALA A 236 77.61 -105.06 47.72
CA ALA A 236 77.68 -104.41 46.40
C ALA A 236 76.34 -103.67 46.11
N ALA A 237 76.41 -102.71 45.17
CA ALA A 237 75.38 -102.26 44.20
C ALA A 237 74.01 -101.74 44.72
N GLY A 238 73.34 -100.78 44.08
CA GLY A 238 73.47 -100.08 42.81
C GLY A 238 72.34 -99.03 42.74
N ASN A 239 72.51 -97.93 41.99
CA ASN A 239 71.81 -97.61 40.72
C ASN A 239 70.26 -97.61 40.81
N LEU A 240 69.48 -96.71 40.20
CA LEU A 240 69.63 -95.74 39.11
C LEU A 240 68.27 -95.00 38.98
N SER A 241 68.24 -93.83 38.32
CA SER A 241 67.21 -93.29 37.37
C SER A 241 65.71 -93.54 37.58
N GLU A 242 64.73 -92.71 37.18
CA GLU A 242 64.58 -91.51 36.34
C GLU A 242 63.08 -91.13 36.38
N MET A 243 62.75 -89.91 35.92
CA MET A 243 61.57 -89.48 35.09
C MET A 243 60.18 -90.15 35.28
N GLU A 244 59.01 -89.50 35.21
CA GLU A 244 58.57 -88.29 34.48
C GLU A 244 57.09 -87.94 34.83
N SER A 245 56.74 -86.65 34.76
CA SER A 245 55.55 -86.02 34.14
C SER A 245 54.06 -86.28 34.56
N LYS A 246 53.43 -85.16 35.02
CA LYS A 246 52.13 -84.50 34.60
C LYS A 246 50.76 -85.10 35.02
N PRO A 247 49.59 -84.39 34.85
CA PRO A 247 49.23 -83.01 35.25
C PRO A 247 47.75 -82.82 35.76
N ASN A 248 47.44 -81.62 36.32
CA ASN A 248 46.15 -80.85 36.34
C ASN A 248 44.85 -81.42 36.97
N PRO A 249 43.81 -80.60 37.24
CA PRO A 249 43.62 -79.15 37.03
C PRO A 249 43.53 -78.29 38.29
#